data_AF-A0A425D7K7-F1
#
_entry.id   AF-A0A425D7K7-F1
#
_cell.length_a   1.000
_cell.length_b   1.000
_cell.length_c   1.000
_cell.angle_alpha   90.00
_cell.angle_beta   90.00
_cell.angle_gamma   90.00
#
_symmetry.space_group_name_H-M   'P 1'
#
loop_
_entity.id
_entity.type
_entity.pdbx_description
1 polymer ?
#
loop_
_entity_poly.entity_id
_entity_poly.type
_entity_poly.pdbx_seq_one_letter_code
_entity_poly.pdbx_strand_id
1 'polypeptide(L)'
;MLNVCRERKDQGHLGQYGYLATAVSGYTIVEYDVDADALRRDANGHLIQCAVGTVGELLLPVRSYSPMHKFQGYFKDDAASATKLLANAFQKGDLYFRTGDLFRMDDHRRFYFVDRVGDTFRWNGENVATCEVAEALSGFPGISDICVYGVALPGRDGRAGMAAMVFESLDMDAFAKFCLSKLPSYAVPRFLRQVPAMHVTGTMKHEKAKLRAQGVQLSGGDRLFYLDRSNPSQPTYLALTDANVHRIVTASRL
;
A
#
# COMPACT_ATOMS: atom_id res chain seq x y z
N MET A 1 13.61 5.39 -19.63
CA MET A 1 13.04 6.12 -18.48
C MET A 1 14.08 7.16 -18.07
N LEU A 2 13.72 8.44 -18.05
CA LEU A 2 14.59 9.50 -17.54
C LEU A 2 14.14 9.79 -16.11
N ASN A 3 15.02 9.60 -15.14
CA ASN A 3 14.76 9.99 -13.76
C ASN A 3 15.46 11.33 -13.52
N VAL A 4 14.69 12.42 -13.53
CA VAL A 4 15.18 13.78 -13.37
C VAL A 4 14.42 14.38 -12.19
N CYS A 5 15.01 14.27 -11.00
CA CYS A 5 14.46 14.88 -9.78
C CYS A 5 15.19 16.20 -9.53
N ARG A 6 14.58 17.33 -9.91
CA ARG A 6 15.19 18.67 -9.78
C ARG A 6 14.47 19.53 -8.75
N GLU A 7 13.17 19.34 -8.62
CA GLU A 7 12.32 20.11 -7.72
C GLU A 7 11.65 19.21 -6.69
N ARG A 8 11.18 19.80 -5.59
CA ARG A 8 10.46 19.05 -4.54
C ARG A 8 9.19 18.35 -5.06
N LYS A 9 8.57 18.88 -6.11
CA LYS A 9 7.42 18.26 -6.81
C LYS A 9 7.79 16.99 -7.58
N ASP A 10 9.08 16.77 -7.83
CA ASP A 10 9.59 15.56 -8.48
C ASP A 10 9.93 14.47 -7.45
N GLN A 11 9.84 14.75 -6.16
CA GLN A 11 10.17 13.75 -5.15
C GLN A 11 9.24 12.52 -5.26
N GLY A 12 9.82 11.32 -5.21
CA GLY A 12 9.08 10.05 -5.21
C GLY A 12 8.69 9.50 -6.59
N HIS A 13 8.93 10.22 -7.69
CA HIS A 13 8.70 9.64 -9.02
C HIS A 13 9.83 8.68 -9.42
N LEU A 14 9.48 7.57 -10.06
CA LEU A 14 10.42 6.58 -10.57
C LEU A 14 11.04 6.98 -11.90
N GLY A 15 10.40 7.90 -12.60
CA GLY A 15 10.88 8.50 -13.84
C GLY A 15 9.75 8.94 -14.74
N GLN A 16 10.13 9.60 -15.83
CA GLN A 16 9.21 10.11 -16.85
C GLN A 16 9.33 9.29 -18.13
N TYR A 17 8.18 8.96 -18.73
CA TYR A 17 8.10 8.47 -20.10
C TYR A 17 7.52 9.55 -21.00
N GLY A 18 8.28 9.93 -22.03
CA GLY A 18 7.78 10.80 -23.09
C GLY A 18 6.69 10.10 -23.92
N TYR A 19 5.92 10.89 -24.67
CA TYR A 19 4.78 10.41 -25.46
C TYR A 19 5.10 9.19 -26.34
N LEU A 20 6.21 9.28 -27.10
CA LEU A 20 6.65 8.23 -28.01
C LEU A 20 6.99 6.93 -27.26
N ALA A 21 7.69 7.05 -26.14
CA ALA A 21 8.09 5.88 -25.35
C ALA A 21 6.88 5.19 -24.70
N THR A 22 5.91 5.95 -24.21
CA THR A 22 4.62 5.42 -23.74
C THR A 22 3.91 4.67 -24.87
N ALA A 23 3.74 5.29 -26.04
CA ALA A 23 3.03 4.69 -27.17
C ALA A 23 3.68 3.36 -27.64
N VAL A 24 5.01 3.31 -27.69
CA VAL A 24 5.74 2.10 -28.10
C VAL A 24 5.59 0.99 -27.05
N SER A 25 5.75 1.33 -25.77
CA SER A 25 5.69 0.36 -24.68
C SER A 25 4.31 -0.27 -24.49
N GLY A 26 3.24 0.51 -24.70
CA GLY A 26 1.86 0.04 -24.59
C GLY A 26 1.46 -0.40 -23.17
N TYR A 27 2.21 -0.04 -22.12
CA TYR A 27 1.75 -0.23 -20.75
C TYR A 27 0.49 0.61 -20.50
N THR A 28 -0.28 0.22 -19.51
CA THR A 28 -1.45 0.99 -19.08
C THR A 28 -1.69 0.82 -17.59
N ILE A 29 -2.32 1.80 -16.96
CA ILE A 29 -2.74 1.75 -15.57
C ILE A 29 -4.26 1.65 -15.59
N VAL A 30 -4.81 0.63 -14.96
CA VAL A 30 -6.25 0.37 -14.93
C VAL A 30 -6.81 0.48 -13.53
N GLU A 31 -8.06 0.90 -13.43
CA GLU A 31 -8.72 1.03 -12.14
C GLU A 31 -8.80 -0.33 -11.43
N TYR A 32 -8.43 -0.33 -10.16
CA TYR A 32 -8.41 -1.50 -9.30
C TYR A 32 -9.26 -1.23 -8.05
N ASP A 33 -10.17 -2.15 -7.76
CA ASP A 33 -11.03 -2.15 -6.58
C ASP A 33 -10.36 -2.96 -5.46
N VAL A 34 -10.03 -2.27 -4.37
CA VAL A 34 -9.32 -2.83 -3.22
C VAL A 34 -10.22 -3.78 -2.41
N ASP A 35 -11.53 -3.54 -2.35
CA ASP A 35 -12.45 -4.36 -1.58
C ASP A 35 -12.81 -5.66 -2.32
N ALA A 36 -13.07 -5.53 -3.63
CA ALA A 36 -13.39 -6.68 -4.47
C ALA A 36 -12.16 -7.48 -4.90
N ASP A 37 -10.95 -6.97 -4.61
CA ASP A 37 -9.68 -7.49 -5.10
C ASP A 37 -9.70 -7.74 -6.63
N ALA A 38 -10.27 -6.79 -7.37
CA ALA A 38 -10.61 -6.96 -8.77
C ALA A 38 -10.38 -5.70 -9.60
N LEU A 39 -10.02 -5.89 -10.87
CA LEU A 39 -9.92 -4.79 -11.82
C LEU A 39 -11.32 -4.35 -12.25
N ARG A 40 -11.55 -3.03 -12.34
CA ARG A 40 -12.85 -2.49 -12.74
C ARG A 40 -13.05 -2.59 -14.25
N ARG A 41 -14.29 -2.94 -14.64
CA ARG A 41 -14.72 -3.06 -16.02
C ARG A 41 -15.92 -2.15 -16.31
N ASP A 42 -16.00 -1.67 -17.55
CA ASP A 42 -17.12 -0.90 -18.07
C ASP A 42 -18.33 -1.79 -18.42
N ALA A 43 -19.41 -1.18 -18.91
CA ALA A 43 -20.62 -1.90 -19.31
C ALA A 43 -20.41 -2.87 -20.50
N ASN A 44 -19.34 -2.70 -21.28
CA ASN A 44 -18.98 -3.59 -22.38
C ASN A 44 -18.06 -4.72 -21.93
N GLY A 45 -17.67 -4.75 -20.65
CA GLY A 45 -16.74 -5.72 -20.07
C GLY A 45 -15.27 -5.38 -20.31
N HIS A 46 -14.92 -4.19 -20.81
CA HIS A 46 -13.53 -3.77 -20.97
C HIS A 46 -12.98 -3.15 -19.68
N LEU A 47 -11.67 -3.26 -19.46
CA LEU A 47 -11.00 -2.61 -18.34
C LEU A 47 -11.08 -1.09 -18.47
N ILE A 48 -11.26 -0.40 -17.33
CA ILE A 48 -11.29 1.06 -17.28
C ILE A 48 -9.86 1.56 -17.05
N GLN A 49 -9.36 2.40 -17.96
CA GLN A 49 -8.07 3.07 -17.77
C GLN A 49 -8.19 4.15 -16.69
N CYS A 50 -7.17 4.25 -15.85
CA CYS A 50 -7.08 5.30 -14.85
C CYS A 50 -6.99 6.68 -15.49
N ALA A 51 -7.70 7.64 -14.91
CA ALA A 51 -7.50 9.06 -15.20
C ALA A 51 -6.13 9.53 -14.66
N VAL A 52 -5.70 10.69 -15.14
CA VAL A 52 -4.48 11.33 -14.62
C VAL A 52 -4.63 11.56 -13.11
N GLY A 53 -3.62 11.15 -12.37
CA GLY A 53 -3.57 11.30 -10.91
C GLY A 53 -4.35 10.23 -10.14
N THR A 54 -5.03 9.28 -10.77
CA THR A 54 -5.70 8.18 -10.06
C THR A 54 -4.78 6.96 -9.93
N VAL A 55 -4.94 6.23 -8.83
CA VAL A 55 -4.19 4.99 -8.56
C VAL A 55 -4.86 3.81 -9.25
N GLY A 56 -4.06 2.93 -9.85
CA GLY A 56 -4.53 1.69 -10.45
C GLY A 56 -3.43 0.67 -10.64
N GLU A 57 -3.78 -0.54 -11.09
CA GLU A 57 -2.81 -1.60 -11.35
C GLU A 57 -2.10 -1.36 -12.69
N LEU A 58 -0.77 -1.46 -12.70
CA LEU A 58 0.02 -1.42 -13.92
C LEU A 58 -0.11 -2.74 -14.69
N LEU A 59 -0.51 -2.66 -15.95
CA LEU A 59 -0.55 -3.77 -16.88
C LEU A 59 0.50 -3.59 -17.97
N LEU A 60 1.16 -4.69 -18.32
CA LEU A 60 2.14 -4.75 -19.39
C LEU A 60 1.59 -5.58 -20.56
N PRO A 61 1.61 -5.08 -21.80
CA PRO A 61 1.11 -5.84 -22.93
C PRO A 61 2.01 -7.05 -23.18
N VAL A 62 1.38 -8.20 -23.42
CA VAL A 62 2.09 -9.42 -23.82
C VAL A 62 2.04 -9.52 -25.34
N ARG A 63 3.22 -9.51 -25.97
CA ARG A 63 3.36 -9.56 -27.43
C ARG A 63 4.15 -10.78 -27.82
N SER A 64 3.48 -11.74 -28.45
CA SER A 64 4.05 -13.04 -28.83
C SER A 64 5.29 -12.93 -29.72
N TYR A 65 5.36 -11.87 -30.55
CA TYR A 65 6.45 -11.60 -31.48
C TYR A 65 7.64 -10.83 -30.88
N SER A 66 7.52 -10.33 -29.64
CA SER A 66 8.57 -9.56 -28.99
C SER A 66 9.12 -10.35 -27.80
N PRO A 67 10.39 -10.81 -27.85
CA PRO A 67 11.00 -11.54 -26.73
C PRO A 67 10.97 -10.76 -25.41
N MET A 68 11.08 -9.43 -25.47
CA MET A 68 10.98 -8.55 -24.29
C MET A 68 9.60 -8.52 -23.62
N HIS A 69 8.54 -8.79 -24.39
CA HIS A 69 7.15 -8.69 -23.91
C HIS A 69 6.48 -10.06 -23.88
N LYS A 70 7.25 -11.14 -23.83
CA LYS A 70 6.74 -12.50 -23.75
C LYS A 70 6.73 -12.96 -22.30
N PHE A 71 5.57 -13.37 -21.80
CA PHE A 71 5.47 -14.13 -20.56
C PHE A 71 5.38 -15.62 -20.91
N GLN A 72 6.33 -16.43 -20.43
CA GLN A 72 6.36 -17.87 -20.72
C GLN A 72 5.52 -18.70 -19.75
N GLY A 73 4.96 -18.07 -18.72
CA GLY A 73 4.30 -18.76 -17.62
C GLY A 73 5.26 -19.08 -16.46
N TYR A 74 4.66 -19.49 -15.35
CA TYR A 74 5.35 -20.09 -14.23
C TYR A 74 5.67 -21.57 -14.52
N PHE A 75 6.81 -22.03 -14.02
CA PHE A 75 7.29 -23.38 -14.30
C PHE A 75 6.33 -24.44 -13.74
N LYS A 76 5.73 -25.23 -14.63
CA LYS A 76 4.77 -26.31 -14.33
C LYS A 76 3.53 -25.86 -13.54
N ASP A 77 3.15 -24.60 -13.65
CA ASP A 77 1.97 -24.05 -12.99
C ASP A 77 1.15 -23.21 -13.97
N ASP A 78 0.44 -23.93 -14.85
CA ASP A 78 -0.40 -23.32 -15.88
C ASP A 78 -1.58 -22.55 -15.26
N ALA A 79 -2.08 -23.03 -14.12
CA ALA A 79 -3.16 -22.37 -13.39
C ALA A 79 -2.71 -20.99 -12.89
N ALA A 80 -1.58 -20.90 -12.17
CA ALA A 80 -1.04 -19.62 -11.73
C ALA A 80 -0.66 -18.72 -12.92
N SER A 81 -0.14 -19.30 -14.01
CA SER A 81 0.19 -18.56 -15.22
C SER A 81 -1.03 -17.87 -15.82
N ALA A 82 -2.16 -18.59 -15.89
CA ALA A 82 -3.41 -18.07 -16.40
C ALA A 82 -3.94 -16.91 -15.53
N THR A 83 -3.77 -16.95 -14.20
CA THR A 83 -4.21 -15.84 -13.32
C THR A 83 -3.49 -14.51 -13.57
N LYS A 84 -2.27 -14.56 -14.11
CA LYS A 84 -1.47 -13.36 -14.41
C LYS A 84 -1.77 -12.77 -15.78
N LEU A 85 -2.42 -13.52 -16.65
CA LEU A 85 -2.74 -13.09 -18.01
C LEU A 85 -4.19 -12.61 -18.10
N LEU A 86 -4.39 -11.45 -18.72
CA LEU A 86 -5.69 -10.86 -19.00
C LEU A 86 -5.87 -10.78 -20.50
N ALA A 87 -6.74 -11.65 -21.03
CA ALA A 87 -7.15 -11.61 -22.42
C ALA A 87 -8.38 -10.70 -22.60
N ASN A 88 -8.51 -10.06 -23.76
CA ASN A 88 -9.64 -9.20 -24.10
C ASN A 88 -9.88 -8.11 -23.05
N ALA A 89 -8.79 -7.46 -22.62
CA ALA A 89 -8.78 -6.39 -21.63
C ALA A 89 -9.49 -5.13 -22.18
N PHE A 90 -9.11 -4.65 -23.36
CA PHE A 90 -9.70 -3.46 -23.99
C PHE A 90 -10.29 -3.75 -25.36
N GLN A 91 -9.81 -4.79 -26.02
CA GLN A 91 -10.31 -5.24 -27.31
C GLN A 91 -10.08 -6.74 -27.48
N LYS A 92 -10.90 -7.36 -28.33
CA LYS A 92 -10.76 -8.80 -28.60
C LYS A 92 -9.36 -9.13 -29.14
N GLY A 93 -8.70 -10.11 -28.52
CA GLY A 93 -7.39 -10.63 -28.92
C GLY A 93 -6.19 -9.91 -28.30
N ASP A 94 -6.39 -8.85 -27.52
CA ASP A 94 -5.29 -8.30 -26.72
C ASP A 94 -4.97 -9.22 -25.52
N LEU A 95 -3.74 -9.09 -25.01
CA LEU A 95 -3.26 -9.87 -23.88
C LEU A 95 -2.35 -8.99 -23.03
N TYR A 96 -2.61 -8.96 -21.72
CA TYR A 96 -1.85 -8.19 -20.74
C TYR A 96 -1.38 -9.07 -19.59
N PHE A 97 -0.22 -8.73 -19.04
CA PHE A 97 0.34 -9.30 -17.82
C PHE A 97 0.02 -8.39 -16.64
N ARG A 98 -0.54 -8.97 -15.58
CA ARG A 98 -0.81 -8.34 -14.29
C ARG A 98 0.46 -8.27 -13.44
N THR A 99 0.97 -7.06 -13.25
CA THR A 99 2.16 -6.85 -12.42
C THR A 99 1.87 -7.01 -10.93
N GLY A 100 0.63 -6.75 -10.49
CA GLY A 100 0.29 -6.64 -9.08
C GLY A 100 0.87 -5.40 -8.40
N ASP A 101 1.34 -4.42 -9.18
CA ASP A 101 1.89 -3.16 -8.67
C ASP A 101 0.91 -2.01 -8.94
N LEU A 102 0.58 -1.24 -7.91
CA LEU A 102 -0.27 -0.07 -7.99
C LEU A 102 0.57 1.16 -8.30
N PHE A 103 0.17 1.89 -9.34
CA PHE A 103 0.83 3.07 -9.82
C PHE A 103 -0.14 4.23 -9.97
N ARG A 104 0.41 5.43 -9.88
CA ARG A 104 -0.25 6.67 -10.27
C ARG A 104 0.64 7.37 -11.30
N MET A 105 0.00 7.95 -12.32
CA MET A 105 0.68 8.79 -13.30
C MET A 105 0.09 10.20 -13.24
N ASP A 106 0.94 11.20 -13.19
CA ASP A 106 0.50 12.60 -13.24
C ASP A 106 0.40 13.16 -14.67
N ASP A 107 0.02 14.42 -14.77
CA ASP A 107 -0.17 15.16 -16.02
C ASP A 107 1.14 15.32 -16.82
N HIS A 108 2.28 15.28 -16.13
CA HIS A 108 3.61 15.28 -16.72
C HIS A 108 4.13 13.88 -17.11
N ARG A 109 3.31 12.81 -16.98
CA ARG A 109 3.67 11.41 -17.25
C ARG A 109 4.80 10.88 -16.38
N ARG A 110 4.91 11.37 -15.14
CA ARG A 110 5.80 10.83 -14.12
C ARG A 110 5.09 9.68 -13.41
N PHE A 111 5.83 8.59 -13.21
CA PHE A 111 5.33 7.38 -12.55
C PHE A 111 5.60 7.43 -11.06
N TYR A 112 4.58 7.18 -10.27
CA TYR A 112 4.69 7.02 -8.82
C TYR A 112 4.25 5.61 -8.48
N PHE A 113 5.15 4.84 -7.88
CA PHE A 113 4.77 3.58 -7.26
C PHE A 113 4.02 3.90 -5.98
N VAL A 114 2.83 3.31 -5.82
CA VAL A 114 1.95 3.55 -4.69
C VAL A 114 2.09 2.42 -3.68
N ASP A 115 1.80 1.20 -4.10
CA ASP A 115 1.95 0.01 -3.28
C ASP A 115 1.82 -1.27 -4.12
N ARG A 116 1.87 -2.44 -3.46
CA ARG A 116 1.45 -3.72 -4.04
C ARG A 116 -0.07 -3.90 -3.94
N VAL A 117 -0.64 -4.57 -4.92
CA VAL A 117 -1.98 -5.16 -4.80
C VAL A 117 -2.03 -6.07 -3.56
N GLY A 118 -3.04 -5.87 -2.73
CA GLY A 118 -3.24 -6.59 -1.46
C GLY A 118 -2.45 -6.04 -0.25
N ASP A 119 -1.50 -5.13 -0.46
CA ASP A 119 -0.81 -4.43 0.64
C ASP A 119 -1.58 -3.18 1.09
N THR A 120 -2.24 -2.48 0.17
CA THR A 120 -3.16 -1.39 0.49
C THR A 120 -4.33 -1.88 1.33
N PHE A 121 -4.94 -0.96 2.06
CA PHE A 121 -6.15 -1.26 2.82
C PHE A 121 -7.11 -0.08 2.81
N ARG A 122 -8.40 -0.36 2.98
CA ARG A 122 -9.44 0.66 3.13
C ARG A 122 -9.76 0.88 4.60
N TRP A 123 -9.80 2.13 5.03
CA TRP A 123 -10.17 2.54 6.37
C TRP A 123 -11.13 3.72 6.33
N ASN A 124 -12.30 3.57 6.98
CA ASN A 124 -13.36 4.58 6.97
C ASN A 124 -13.74 5.09 5.56
N GLY A 125 -13.73 4.19 4.57
CA GLY A 125 -14.06 4.50 3.17
C GLY A 125 -12.88 5.02 2.33
N GLU A 126 -11.72 5.27 2.94
CA GLU A 126 -10.55 5.84 2.26
C GLU A 126 -9.47 4.77 2.02
N ASN A 127 -8.81 4.82 0.86
CA ASN A 127 -7.70 3.93 0.54
C ASN A 127 -6.39 4.44 1.16
N VAL A 128 -5.65 3.54 1.80
CA VAL A 128 -4.37 3.84 2.44
C VAL A 128 -3.28 2.99 1.81
N ALA A 129 -2.28 3.66 1.24
CA ALA A 129 -1.05 3.05 0.75
C ALA A 129 -0.06 2.86 1.91
N THR A 130 0.35 1.62 2.17
CA THR A 130 1.23 1.31 3.31
C THR A 130 2.61 1.90 3.12
N CYS A 131 3.11 1.91 1.88
CA CYS A 131 4.42 2.47 1.55
C CYS A 131 4.47 3.99 1.77
N GLU A 132 3.44 4.73 1.35
CA GLU A 132 3.39 6.20 1.56
C GLU A 132 3.35 6.56 3.05
N VAL A 133 2.56 5.83 3.85
CA VAL A 133 2.51 6.02 5.31
C VAL A 133 3.86 5.69 5.94
N ALA A 134 4.49 4.58 5.56
CA ALA A 134 5.81 4.20 6.07
C ALA A 134 6.87 5.25 5.72
N GLU A 135 6.90 5.72 4.47
CA GLU A 135 7.83 6.75 4.01
C GLU A 135 7.63 8.06 4.79
N ALA A 136 6.39 8.52 4.92
CA ALA A 136 6.06 9.76 5.63
C ALA A 136 6.48 9.74 7.11
N LEU A 137 6.42 8.57 7.74
CA LEU A 137 6.71 8.38 9.16
C LEU A 137 8.17 7.99 9.45
N SER A 138 8.88 7.43 8.47
CA SER A 138 10.28 6.98 8.64
C SER A 138 11.25 8.12 8.98
N GLY A 139 10.89 9.37 8.69
CA GLY A 139 11.71 10.55 9.00
C GLY A 139 11.65 11.03 10.46
N PHE A 140 10.88 10.37 11.35
CA PHE A 140 10.81 10.78 12.75
C PHE A 140 12.06 10.32 13.54
N PRO A 141 12.72 11.20 14.32
CA PRO A 141 13.90 10.83 15.09
C PRO A 141 13.63 9.71 16.10
N GLY A 142 14.51 8.71 16.14
CA GLY A 142 14.44 7.58 17.09
C GLY A 142 13.76 6.33 16.54
N ILE A 143 13.21 6.36 15.32
CA ILE A 143 12.71 5.17 14.62
C ILE A 143 13.83 4.59 13.74
N SER A 144 14.18 3.33 13.98
CA SER A 144 15.21 2.62 13.21
C SER A 144 14.63 1.89 11.99
N ASP A 145 13.42 1.35 12.12
CA ASP A 145 12.70 0.68 11.02
C ASP A 145 11.19 0.80 11.26
N ILE A 146 10.42 0.86 10.17
CA ILE A 146 8.96 0.98 10.19
C ILE A 146 8.33 0.16 9.07
N CYS A 147 7.32 -0.62 9.43
CA CYS A 147 6.52 -1.42 8.51
C CYS A 147 5.03 -1.17 8.77
N VAL A 148 4.33 -0.61 7.79
CA VAL A 148 2.90 -0.31 7.89
C VAL A 148 2.06 -1.38 7.21
N TYR A 149 0.92 -1.72 7.80
CA TYR A 149 -0.02 -2.70 7.29
C TYR A 149 -1.42 -2.48 7.87
N GLY A 150 -2.44 -2.98 7.17
CA GLY A 150 -3.82 -2.99 7.68
C GLY A 150 -4.12 -4.23 8.53
N VAL A 151 -4.80 -4.05 9.65
CA VAL A 151 -5.32 -5.13 10.51
C VAL A 151 -6.84 -5.11 10.60
N ALA A 152 -7.47 -6.29 10.53
CA ALA A 152 -8.92 -6.41 10.70
C ALA A 152 -9.31 -6.17 12.16
N LEU A 153 -10.41 -5.45 12.38
CA LEU A 153 -10.99 -5.26 13.71
C LEU A 153 -12.37 -5.94 13.81
N PRO A 154 -12.75 -6.46 14.97
CA PRO A 154 -14.06 -7.07 15.16
C PRO A 154 -15.20 -6.09 14.86
N GLY A 155 -16.18 -6.53 14.05
CA GLY A 155 -17.40 -5.76 13.79
C GLY A 155 -17.23 -4.50 12.94
N ARG A 156 -16.10 -4.36 12.23
CA ARG A 156 -15.83 -3.24 11.32
C ARG A 156 -15.50 -3.76 9.92
N ASP A 157 -15.97 -3.01 8.92
CA ASP A 157 -15.55 -3.17 7.54
C ASP A 157 -14.19 -2.49 7.31
N GLY A 158 -13.40 -3.01 6.37
CA GLY A 158 -12.04 -2.55 6.11
C GLY A 158 -11.00 -2.98 7.16
N ARG A 159 -9.85 -2.29 7.18
CA ARG A 159 -8.73 -2.59 8.07
C ARG A 159 -8.17 -1.33 8.71
N ALA A 160 -7.87 -1.37 10.00
CA ALA A 160 -7.22 -0.26 10.70
C ALA A 160 -5.73 -0.22 10.36
N GLY A 161 -5.18 0.99 10.20
CA GLY A 161 -3.75 1.15 10.02
C GLY A 161 -2.96 0.75 11.26
N MET A 162 -1.91 -0.07 11.06
CA MET A 162 -0.97 -0.48 12.09
C MET A 162 0.46 -0.25 11.61
N ALA A 163 1.32 0.26 12.48
CA ALA A 163 2.75 0.40 12.20
C ALA A 163 3.56 -0.44 13.18
N ALA A 164 4.27 -1.45 12.68
CA ALA A 164 5.33 -2.11 13.43
C ALA A 164 6.60 -1.25 13.34
N MET A 165 7.23 -0.97 14.47
CA MET A 165 8.35 -0.04 14.55
C MET A 165 9.43 -0.58 15.49
N VAL A 166 10.68 -0.31 15.13
CA VAL A 166 11.85 -0.57 15.98
C VAL A 166 12.30 0.75 16.58
N PHE A 167 12.23 0.86 17.90
CA PHE A 167 12.73 2.01 18.68
C PHE A 167 13.04 1.57 20.11
N GLU A 168 13.97 2.24 20.78
CA GLU A 168 14.26 2.01 22.21
C GLU A 168 13.36 2.84 23.11
N SER A 169 13.37 4.16 22.90
CA SER A 169 12.50 5.13 23.54
C SER A 169 11.95 6.09 22.48
N LEU A 170 10.69 6.47 22.62
CA LEU A 170 9.99 7.32 21.66
C LEU A 170 9.05 8.23 22.44
N ASP A 171 9.11 9.54 22.16
CA ASP A 171 8.11 10.48 22.64
C ASP A 171 6.81 10.28 21.85
N MET A 172 5.84 9.63 22.49
CA MET A 172 4.56 9.27 21.88
C MET A 172 3.71 10.50 21.52
N ASP A 173 3.82 11.59 22.27
CA ASP A 173 3.08 12.83 22.02
C ASP A 173 3.66 13.55 20.81
N ALA A 174 4.99 13.65 20.75
CA ALA A 174 5.69 14.23 19.61
C ALA A 174 5.45 13.40 18.34
N PHE A 175 5.48 12.06 18.46
CA PHE A 175 5.22 11.17 17.32
C PHE A 175 3.77 11.29 16.82
N ALA A 176 2.78 11.31 17.71
CA ALA A 176 1.38 11.49 17.31
C ALA A 176 1.14 12.82 16.57
N LYS A 177 1.72 13.92 17.06
CA LYS A 177 1.69 15.22 16.38
C LYS A 177 2.39 15.18 15.03
N PHE A 178 3.54 14.51 14.95
CA PHE A 178 4.25 14.34 13.69
C PHE A 178 3.41 13.58 12.66
N CYS A 179 2.81 12.46 13.04
CA CYS A 179 1.91 11.69 12.17
C CYS A 179 0.78 12.55 11.60
N LEU A 180 0.10 13.31 12.46
CA LEU A 180 -1.01 14.20 12.06
C LEU A 180 -0.56 15.39 11.21
N SER A 181 0.69 15.81 11.31
CA SER A 181 1.26 16.86 10.45
C SER A 181 1.65 16.36 9.06
N LYS A 182 1.89 15.06 8.91
CA LYS A 182 2.38 14.43 7.68
C LYS A 182 1.30 13.72 6.88
N LEU A 183 0.28 13.21 7.58
CA LEU A 183 -0.71 12.33 7.01
C LEU A 183 -2.12 12.86 7.26
N PRO A 184 -3.05 12.63 6.32
CA PRO A 184 -4.46 12.87 6.59
C PRO A 184 -4.95 11.95 7.72
N SER A 185 -5.97 12.40 8.43
CA SER A 185 -6.50 11.77 9.65
C SER A 185 -6.77 10.26 9.52
N TYR A 186 -7.25 9.81 8.35
CA TYR A 186 -7.59 8.41 8.04
C TYR A 186 -6.37 7.51 7.79
N ALA A 187 -5.23 8.07 7.35
CA ALA A 187 -4.01 7.32 7.03
C ALA A 187 -3.06 7.19 8.23
N VAL A 188 -3.27 7.98 9.29
CA VAL A 188 -2.49 7.88 10.53
C VAL A 188 -2.69 6.50 11.16
N PRO A 189 -1.62 5.74 11.45
CA PRO A 189 -1.73 4.44 12.10
C PRO A 189 -2.52 4.52 13.40
N ARG A 190 -3.60 3.74 13.50
CA ARG A 190 -4.42 3.66 14.72
C ARG A 190 -3.69 2.91 15.82
N PHE A 191 -2.90 1.91 15.43
CA PHE A 191 -2.13 1.07 16.34
C PHE A 191 -0.64 1.13 16.01
N LEU A 192 0.20 1.04 17.04
CA LEU A 192 1.63 0.84 16.91
C LEU A 192 2.02 -0.48 17.56
N ARG A 193 3.01 -1.16 17.01
CA ARG A 193 3.66 -2.33 17.58
C ARG A 193 5.14 -2.08 17.68
N GLN A 194 5.64 -1.96 18.90
CA GLN A 194 7.08 -1.92 19.14
C GLN A 194 7.61 -3.35 19.07
N VAL A 195 8.53 -3.59 18.13
CA VAL A 195 9.25 -4.86 17.97
C VAL A 195 10.74 -4.64 18.26
N PRO A 196 11.44 -5.62 18.84
CA PRO A 196 12.88 -5.50 19.11
C PRO A 196 13.71 -5.42 17.82
N ALA A 197 13.26 -6.10 16.76
CA ALA A 197 13.86 -6.07 15.44
C ALA A 197 12.79 -6.38 14.38
N MET A 198 12.99 -5.86 13.17
CA MET A 198 12.09 -6.14 12.06
C MET A 198 12.53 -7.41 11.31
N HIS A 199 11.62 -8.36 11.13
CA HIS A 199 11.90 -9.56 10.36
C HIS A 199 11.77 -9.28 8.85
N VAL A 200 12.82 -9.65 8.11
CA VAL A 200 12.88 -9.52 6.66
C VAL A 200 13.14 -10.88 6.01
N THR A 201 12.65 -11.05 4.78
CA THR A 201 12.96 -12.20 3.93
C THR A 201 14.43 -12.19 3.48
N GLY A 202 14.89 -13.27 2.83
CA GLY A 202 16.23 -13.32 2.23
C GLY A 202 16.48 -12.25 1.14
N THR A 203 15.44 -11.56 0.69
CA THR A 203 15.54 -10.40 -0.23
C THR A 203 15.38 -9.05 0.48
N MET A 204 15.54 -9.02 1.81
CA MET A 204 15.44 -7.82 2.65
C MET A 204 14.07 -7.12 2.63
N LYS A 205 13.01 -7.83 2.24
CA LYS A 205 11.62 -7.32 2.31
C LYS A 205 10.98 -7.66 3.63
N HIS A 206 10.28 -6.72 4.26
CA HIS A 206 9.51 -6.96 5.48
C HIS A 206 8.49 -8.08 5.30
N GLU A 207 8.36 -8.95 6.30
CA GLU A 207 7.39 -10.06 6.29
C GLU A 207 5.99 -9.59 6.71
N LYS A 208 5.40 -8.65 5.95
CA LYS A 208 4.10 -8.02 6.24
C LYS A 208 2.97 -9.03 6.51
N ALA A 209 2.97 -10.18 5.82
CA ALA A 209 1.95 -11.21 6.01
C ALA A 209 1.94 -11.78 7.43
N LYS A 210 3.11 -12.00 8.04
CA LYS A 210 3.21 -12.47 9.44
C LYS A 210 2.69 -11.42 10.41
N LEU A 211 3.08 -10.16 10.22
CA LEU A 211 2.63 -9.04 11.04
C LEU A 211 1.10 -8.84 10.97
N ARG A 212 0.51 -8.99 9.77
CA ARG A 212 -0.95 -8.95 9.59
C ARG A 212 -1.65 -10.08 10.32
N ALA A 213 -1.11 -11.31 10.23
CA ALA A 213 -1.70 -12.47 10.90
C ALA A 213 -1.68 -12.35 12.43
N GLN A 214 -0.67 -11.69 13.00
CA GLN A 214 -0.63 -11.38 14.43
C GLN A 214 -1.69 -10.35 14.87
N GLY A 215 -2.22 -9.55 13.95
CA GLY A 215 -3.27 -8.57 14.22
C GLY A 215 -2.96 -7.65 15.40
N VAL A 216 -3.99 -7.31 16.17
CA VAL A 216 -3.90 -6.54 17.42
C VAL A 216 -3.93 -7.51 18.62
N GLN A 217 -2.99 -8.45 18.66
CA GLN A 217 -2.86 -9.43 19.76
C GLN A 217 -1.70 -9.06 20.69
N LEU A 218 -1.95 -9.10 22.01
CA LEU A 218 -0.98 -8.78 23.06
C LEU A 218 -0.07 -9.97 23.44
N SER A 219 -0.38 -11.18 22.96
CA SER A 219 0.23 -12.45 23.40
C SER A 219 1.61 -12.76 22.79
N GLY A 220 2.43 -11.75 22.46
CA GLY A 220 3.68 -11.91 21.69
C GLY A 220 4.93 -11.27 22.29
N GLY A 221 4.84 -10.68 23.49
CA GLY A 221 5.96 -9.93 24.10
C GLY A 221 6.19 -8.53 23.50
N ASP A 222 5.63 -8.26 22.32
CA ASP A 222 5.60 -6.94 21.71
C ASP A 222 4.75 -5.95 22.52
N ARG A 223 5.15 -4.68 22.55
CA ARG A 223 4.36 -3.62 23.17
C ARG A 223 3.46 -2.99 22.13
N LEU A 224 2.16 -3.01 22.38
CA LEU A 224 1.17 -2.38 21.51
C LEU A 224 0.74 -1.03 22.08
N PHE A 225 0.47 -0.10 21.19
CA PHE A 225 -0.06 1.22 21.52
C PHE A 225 -1.24 1.54 20.61
N TYR A 226 -2.13 2.42 21.05
CA TYR A 226 -3.21 2.96 20.24
C TYR A 226 -3.22 4.48 20.31
N LEU A 227 -3.64 5.11 19.21
CA LEU A 227 -3.75 6.56 19.15
C LEU A 227 -4.95 7.03 19.98
N ASP A 228 -4.74 7.77 21.06
CA ASP A 228 -5.83 8.47 21.73
C ASP A 228 -6.05 9.84 21.11
N ARG A 229 -7.31 10.14 20.81
CA ARG A 229 -7.79 11.43 20.30
C ARG A 229 -8.91 12.01 21.16
N SER A 230 -9.08 11.51 22.38
CA SER A 230 -10.07 12.01 23.34
C SER A 230 -9.90 13.52 23.59
N ASN A 231 -8.65 14.00 23.62
CA ASN A 231 -8.30 15.40 23.59
C ASN A 231 -7.67 15.78 22.23
N PRO A 232 -8.43 16.42 21.31
CA PRO A 232 -7.91 16.79 19.99
C PRO A 232 -6.71 17.73 20.01
N SER A 233 -6.53 18.50 21.09
CA SER A 233 -5.39 19.43 21.24
C SER A 233 -4.08 18.73 21.64
N GLN A 234 -4.17 17.51 22.16
CA GLN A 234 -3.03 16.73 22.67
C GLN A 234 -3.22 15.24 22.30
N PRO A 235 -3.12 14.90 21.00
CA PRO A 235 -3.15 13.51 20.57
C PRO A 235 -1.89 12.80 21.07
N THR A 236 -2.04 11.54 21.50
CA THR A 236 -0.93 10.74 22.04
C THR A 236 -1.13 9.25 21.76
N TYR A 237 -0.07 8.45 21.80
CA TYR A 237 -0.17 7.00 21.79
C TYR A 237 -0.11 6.43 23.21
N LEU A 238 -1.16 5.71 23.61
CA LEU A 238 -1.25 5.06 24.92
C LEU A 238 -1.05 3.56 24.79
N ALA A 239 -0.50 2.94 25.84
CA ALA A 239 -0.30 1.49 25.88
C ALA A 239 -1.64 0.74 25.76
N LEU A 240 -1.66 -0.24 24.87
CA LEU A 240 -2.75 -1.19 24.73
C LEU A 240 -2.47 -2.36 25.68
N THR A 241 -3.44 -2.69 26.54
CA THR A 241 -3.32 -3.70 27.60
C THR A 241 -4.54 -4.61 27.60
N ASP A 242 -4.45 -5.77 28.25
CA ASP A 242 -5.58 -6.71 28.33
C ASP A 242 -6.83 -6.07 28.94
N ALA A 243 -6.65 -5.09 29.83
CA ALA A 243 -7.74 -4.36 30.45
C ALA A 243 -8.50 -3.41 29.49
N ASN A 244 -7.83 -2.92 28.43
CA ASN A 244 -8.42 -1.91 27.54
C ASN A 244 -8.62 -2.39 26.09
N VAL A 245 -7.95 -3.47 25.66
CA VAL A 245 -7.93 -3.91 24.26
C VAL A 245 -9.32 -4.17 23.70
N HIS A 246 -10.17 -4.88 24.44
CA HIS A 246 -11.54 -5.18 24.01
C HIS A 246 -12.33 -3.90 23.75
N ARG A 247 -12.24 -2.92 24.65
CA ARG A 247 -12.91 -1.62 24.50
C ARG A 247 -12.36 -0.85 23.30
N ILE A 248 -11.04 -0.84 23.11
CA ILE A 248 -10.41 -0.08 22.03
C ILE A 248 -10.68 -0.70 20.67
N VAL A 249 -10.65 -2.02 20.51
CA VAL A 249 -10.87 -2.65 19.19
C VAL A 249 -12.34 -2.67 18.75
N THR A 250 -13.28 -2.57 19.70
CA THR A 250 -14.73 -2.58 19.43
C THR A 250 -15.38 -1.20 19.48
N ALA A 251 -14.66 -0.16 19.88
CA ALA A 251 -15.22 1.18 19.99
C ALA A 251 -15.76 1.68 18.63
N SER A 252 -16.98 2.22 18.64
CA SER A 252 -17.61 2.76 17.44
C SER A 252 -16.93 4.06 16.96
N ARG A 253 -16.23 4.79 17.83
CA ARG A 253 -15.60 6.10 17.56
C ARG A 253 -14.10 6.06 17.24
N LEU A 254 -13.57 4.95 16.72
CA LEU A 254 -12.18 4.87 16.23
C LEU A 254 -12.01 5.48 14.84
#